data_AF-X1HPJ3-F1
#
_entry.id   AF-X1HPJ3-F1
#
_cell.length_a   1.000
_cell.length_b   1.000
_cell.length_c   1.000
_cell.angle_alpha   90.00
_cell.angle_beta   90.00
_cell.angle_gamma   90.00
#
_symmetry.space_group_name_H-M   'P 1'
#
loop_
_entity.id
_entity.type
_entity.pdbx_description
1 polymer ?
#
loop_
_entity_poly.entity_id
_entity_poly.type
_entity_poly.pdbx_seq_one_letter_code
_entity_poly.pdbx_strand_id
1 'polypeptide(L)'
;EIIKEREIYHVDKVLVYPWAHLSKFLSKDQNAMEVCPKIAKNLEERGIEAKFSPFGWYKSFKISCLGHEIAEMYRDVKLAIKPEEKVKNSIFKVITTSGKEVELEFDENNEILLPKEIKDHDFYSLLRSELGSRKVDKAIEPAHIKVMKEFELVDFDPNTDAGNFRWYTKGVIMKNLIKNFIEDRLIDYGAILIETPIMYTVKNKKLTAQTARFPARSYWVESGKDRYLLRYASDFLLFDLFSQMNLKPYYFPLRVYEFEQYDFRREQEG
;
A
#
# COMPACT_ATOMS: atom_id res chain seq x y z
N GLU A 1 23.35 10.16 16.79
CA GLU A 1 23.32 8.72 17.09
C GLU A 1 23.90 8.48 18.48
N ILE A 2 23.29 7.62 19.30
CA ILE A 2 23.84 7.23 20.61
C ILE A 2 24.26 5.75 20.51
N ILE A 3 25.22 5.48 19.63
CA ILE A 3 25.93 4.19 19.61
C ILE A 3 27.29 4.50 20.22
N LYS A 4 27.46 4.13 21.49
CA LYS A 4 28.75 4.26 22.19
C LYS A 4 29.50 2.94 22.14
N GLU A 5 30.82 3.01 22.31
CA GLU A 5 31.67 1.83 22.42
C GLU A 5 31.27 0.97 23.63
N ARG A 6 31.38 -0.36 23.50
CA ARG A 6 30.94 -1.36 24.49
C ARG A 6 31.53 -1.09 25.88
N GLU A 7 32.79 -0.66 25.92
CA GLU A 7 33.55 -0.38 27.13
C GLU A 7 32.91 0.70 28.01
N ILE A 8 32.17 1.63 27.40
CA ILE A 8 31.51 2.73 28.11
C ILE A 8 30.32 2.24 28.96
N TYR A 9 29.71 1.09 28.60
CA TYR A 9 28.55 0.58 29.30
C TYR A 9 28.92 -0.32 30.50
N HIS A 10 30.17 -0.80 30.59
CA HIS A 10 30.63 -1.71 31.65
C HIS A 10 29.66 -2.88 31.92
N VAL A 11 29.18 -3.54 30.86
CA VAL A 11 28.22 -4.64 30.96
C VAL A 11 28.92 -5.99 30.78
N ASP A 12 28.96 -6.78 31.85
CA ASP A 12 29.54 -8.12 31.84
C ASP A 12 28.57 -9.17 31.27
N LYS A 13 27.27 -9.02 31.56
CA LYS A 13 26.21 -9.99 31.19
C LYS A 13 24.95 -9.27 30.75
N VAL A 14 24.27 -9.83 29.76
CA VAL A 14 23.03 -9.28 29.20
C VAL A 14 21.86 -10.24 29.43
N LEU A 15 20.76 -9.74 30.00
CA LEU A 15 19.50 -10.48 30.06
C LEU A 15 18.52 -9.91 29.03
N VAL A 16 18.17 -10.71 28.04
CA VAL A 16 17.16 -10.39 27.04
C VAL A 16 15.77 -10.64 27.63
N TYR A 17 14.97 -9.58 27.76
CA TYR A 17 13.62 -9.66 28.33
C TYR A 17 12.59 -8.97 27.40
N PRO A 18 11.44 -9.59 27.10
CA PRO A 18 10.42 -9.01 26.24
C PRO A 18 9.59 -7.94 26.97
N TRP A 19 9.69 -6.67 26.56
CA TRP A 19 8.85 -5.61 27.12
C TRP A 19 7.56 -5.42 26.31
N ALA A 20 6.58 -6.29 26.52
CA ALA A 20 5.30 -6.27 25.82
C ALA A 20 4.58 -4.91 25.89
N HIS A 21 4.61 -4.21 27.03
CA HIS A 21 3.92 -2.93 27.22
C HIS A 21 4.47 -1.73 26.42
N LEU A 22 5.63 -1.87 25.74
CA LEU A 22 6.13 -0.81 24.86
C LEU A 22 5.44 -0.80 23.48
N SER A 23 4.56 -1.76 23.20
CA SER A 23 3.77 -1.78 21.98
C SER A 23 2.32 -2.15 22.27
N LYS A 24 1.39 -1.46 21.61
CA LYS A 24 0.00 -1.90 21.54
C LYS A 24 -0.17 -3.12 20.61
N PHE A 25 0.85 -3.44 19.81
CA PHE A 25 0.83 -4.49 18.79
C PHE A 25 1.74 -5.65 19.19
N LEU A 26 1.18 -6.60 19.94
CA LEU A 26 1.91 -7.80 20.37
C LEU A 26 1.95 -8.83 19.23
N SER A 27 3.12 -9.44 19.03
CA SER A 27 3.28 -10.58 18.11
C SER A 27 2.49 -11.79 18.61
N LYS A 28 2.04 -12.66 17.68
CA LYS A 28 1.44 -13.96 18.02
C LYS A 28 2.43 -14.82 18.81
N ASP A 29 1.93 -15.59 19.77
CA ASP A 29 2.73 -16.34 20.76
C ASP A 29 3.87 -17.15 20.15
N GLN A 30 3.61 -17.93 19.08
CA GLN A 30 4.63 -18.77 18.43
C GLN A 30 5.84 -17.95 17.94
N ASN A 31 5.60 -16.84 17.25
CA ASN A 31 6.69 -15.99 16.77
C ASN A 31 7.36 -15.25 17.92
N ALA A 32 6.60 -14.81 18.93
CA ALA A 32 7.13 -14.05 20.06
C ALA A 32 8.09 -14.88 20.93
N MET A 33 7.83 -16.18 21.05
CA MET A 33 8.66 -17.12 21.80
C MET A 33 10.07 -17.29 21.20
N GLU A 34 10.23 -17.16 19.88
CA GLU A 34 11.53 -17.34 19.21
C GLU A 34 12.43 -16.09 19.27
N VAL A 35 11.86 -14.91 19.51
CA VAL A 35 12.61 -13.64 19.43
C VAL A 35 13.69 -13.53 20.51
N CYS A 36 13.33 -13.70 21.79
CA CYS A 36 14.29 -13.54 22.88
C CYS A 36 15.44 -14.58 22.82
N PRO A 37 15.18 -15.87 22.56
CA PRO A 37 16.24 -16.86 22.34
C PRO A 37 17.17 -16.49 21.18
N LYS A 38 16.61 -16.00 20.07
CA LYS A 38 17.40 -15.64 18.89
C LYS A 38 18.30 -14.42 19.14
N ILE A 39 17.80 -13.42 19.87
CA ILE A 39 18.60 -12.26 20.29
C ILE A 39 19.73 -12.69 21.24
N ALA A 40 19.44 -13.55 22.22
CA ALA A 40 20.46 -14.06 23.13
C ALA A 40 21.57 -14.81 22.37
N LYS A 41 21.20 -15.68 21.42
CA LYS A 41 22.14 -16.40 20.56
C LYS A 41 23.02 -15.44 19.74
N ASN A 42 22.44 -14.42 19.13
CA ASN A 42 23.20 -13.40 18.38
C ASN A 42 24.18 -12.61 19.27
N LEU A 43 23.87 -12.43 20.55
CA LEU A 43 24.77 -11.78 21.51
C LEU A 43 25.91 -12.72 21.92
N GLU A 44 25.60 -14.00 22.16
CA GLU A 44 26.61 -15.03 22.46
C GLU A 44 27.60 -15.20 21.29
N GLU A 45 27.12 -15.22 20.04
CA GLU A 45 27.97 -15.25 18.83
C GLU A 45 28.90 -14.03 18.72
N ARG A 46 28.57 -12.92 19.39
CA ARG A 46 29.40 -11.70 19.47
C ARG A 46 30.30 -11.65 20.71
N GLY A 47 30.41 -12.75 21.45
CA GLY A 47 31.22 -12.82 22.67
C GLY A 47 30.63 -12.02 23.84
N ILE A 48 29.30 -11.91 23.91
CA ILE A 48 28.59 -11.31 25.04
C ILE A 48 27.85 -12.43 25.76
N GLU A 49 28.14 -12.62 27.06
CA GLU A 49 27.39 -13.58 27.87
C GLU A 49 25.94 -13.10 27.97
N ALA A 50 25.02 -13.83 27.33
CA ALA A 50 23.62 -13.46 27.27
C ALA A 50 22.71 -14.59 27.77
N LYS A 51 21.67 -14.21 28.50
CA LYS A 51 20.55 -15.10 28.87
C LYS A 51 19.24 -14.48 28.41
N PHE A 52 18.17 -15.26 28.40
CA PHE A 52 16.83 -14.77 28.12
C PHE A 52 15.86 -15.23 29.19
N SER A 53 14.83 -14.44 29.46
CA SER A 53 13.74 -14.85 30.36
C SER A 53 12.80 -15.84 29.65
N PRO A 54 12.27 -16.86 30.34
CA PRO A 54 11.19 -17.68 29.79
C PRO A 54 9.96 -16.81 29.47
N PHE A 55 9.22 -17.21 28.45
CA PHE A 55 8.01 -16.50 28.04
C PHE A 55 6.97 -16.49 29.19
N GLY A 56 6.40 -15.33 29.49
CA GLY A 56 5.39 -15.16 30.54
C GLY A 56 5.92 -14.89 31.97
N TRP A 57 7.23 -14.86 32.19
CA TRP A 57 7.79 -14.44 33.49
C TRP A 57 7.56 -12.95 33.73
N TYR A 58 7.04 -12.59 34.90
CA TYR A 58 6.76 -11.20 35.27
C TYR A 58 7.95 -10.57 36.00
N LYS A 59 8.24 -9.31 35.69
CA LYS A 59 9.31 -8.53 36.34
C LYS A 59 8.73 -7.49 37.28
N SER A 60 9.35 -7.34 38.45
CA SER A 60 9.13 -6.21 39.36
C SER A 60 10.39 -5.34 39.33
N PHE A 61 10.23 -4.07 39.01
CA PHE A 61 11.31 -3.07 39.04
C PHE A 61 10.69 -1.74 39.45
N LYS A 62 11.43 -0.97 40.26
CA LYS A 62 11.05 0.37 40.66
C LYS A 62 11.74 1.36 39.72
N ILE A 63 10.99 1.95 38.78
CA ILE A 63 11.47 3.05 37.94
C ILE A 63 10.95 4.35 38.54
N SER A 64 11.85 5.28 38.81
CA SER A 64 11.53 6.67 39.17
C SER A 64 11.78 7.54 37.94
N CYS A 65 10.71 8.04 37.32
CA CYS A 65 10.80 9.03 36.25
C CYS A 65 11.02 10.42 36.89
N LEU A 66 12.14 11.08 36.58
CA LEU A 66 12.45 12.43 37.07
C LEU A 66 11.81 13.55 36.22
N GLY A 67 11.02 13.19 35.21
CA GLY A 67 10.34 14.11 34.30
C GLY A 67 8.83 14.22 34.57
N HIS A 68 8.19 15.19 33.92
CA HIS A 68 6.74 15.40 34.00
C HIS A 68 5.97 14.17 33.48
N GLU A 69 4.85 13.80 34.14
CA GLU A 69 4.05 12.58 33.88
C GLU A 69 3.63 12.39 32.40
N ILE A 70 3.52 13.49 31.65
CA ILE A 70 3.13 13.51 30.24
C ILE A 70 4.22 12.90 29.33
N ALA A 71 5.47 12.84 29.78
CA ALA A 71 6.59 12.32 28.99
C ALA A 71 6.50 10.79 28.71
N GLU A 72 5.72 10.04 29.50
CA GLU A 72 5.47 8.62 29.24
C GLU A 72 4.45 8.38 28.12
N MET A 73 3.49 9.30 27.94
CA MET A 73 2.35 9.12 27.06
C MET A 73 2.71 9.17 25.56
N TYR A 74 3.90 9.68 25.22
CA TYR A 74 4.37 9.90 23.84
C TYR A 74 5.26 8.79 23.25
N ARG A 75 5.47 7.68 23.97
CA ARG A 75 6.33 6.57 23.48
C ARG A 75 5.51 5.50 22.76
N ASP A 76 4.94 5.83 21.60
CA ASP A 76 4.40 4.84 20.66
C ASP A 76 5.38 4.64 19.50
N VAL A 77 6.10 3.52 19.50
CA VAL A 77 6.92 3.11 18.35
C VAL A 77 5.99 2.38 17.39
N LYS A 78 5.34 3.13 16.49
CA LYS A 78 4.59 2.54 15.39
C LYS A 78 5.58 1.81 14.48
N LEU A 79 5.59 0.47 14.54
CA LEU A 79 6.23 -0.40 13.57
C LEU A 79 5.47 -0.26 12.24
N ALA A 80 5.66 0.87 11.56
CA ALA A 80 5.33 0.97 10.15
C ALA A 80 6.41 0.17 9.42
N ILE A 81 6.02 -0.92 8.76
CA ILE A 81 6.81 -1.45 7.66
C ILE A 81 6.81 -0.31 6.64
N LYS A 82 7.82 0.56 6.70
CA LYS A 82 8.07 1.51 5.62
C LYS A 82 8.42 0.63 4.43
N PRO A 83 7.56 0.57 3.42
CA PRO A 83 7.92 -0.17 2.25
C PRO A 83 9.14 0.56 1.67
N GLU A 84 10.29 -0.13 1.57
CA GLU A 84 11.36 0.40 0.73
C GLU A 84 10.79 0.49 -0.68
N GLU A 85 10.72 1.70 -1.24
CA GLU A 85 10.44 1.91 -2.65
C GLU A 85 11.54 1.17 -3.44
N LYS A 86 11.29 -0.10 -3.73
CA LYS A 86 12.06 -0.83 -4.73
C LYS A 86 11.65 -0.26 -6.07
N VAL A 87 12.33 0.81 -6.47
CA VAL A 87 12.35 1.28 -7.85
C VAL A 87 12.91 0.12 -8.67
N LYS A 88 12.03 -0.71 -9.21
CA LYS A 88 12.42 -1.60 -10.29
C LYS A 88 12.64 -0.72 -11.51
N ASN A 89 13.80 -0.86 -12.14
CA ASN A 89 14.05 -0.28 -13.46
C ASN A 89 13.12 -0.99 -14.46
N SER A 90 11.91 -0.48 -14.62
CA SER A 90 10.96 -0.91 -15.64
C SER A 90 11.28 -0.19 -16.95
N ILE A 91 11.45 -0.97 -18.01
CA ILE A 91 11.64 -0.44 -19.37
C ILE A 91 10.27 -0.48 -20.05
N PHE A 92 9.81 0.66 -20.57
CA PHE A 92 8.61 0.70 -21.39
C PHE A 92 8.91 0.16 -22.78
N LYS A 93 8.04 -0.72 -23.28
CA LYS A 93 8.11 -1.27 -24.63
C LYS A 93 6.75 -1.14 -25.31
N VAL A 94 6.77 -0.85 -26.60
CA VAL A 94 5.56 -0.87 -27.45
C VAL A 94 5.56 -2.15 -28.26
N ILE A 95 4.44 -2.87 -28.25
CA ILE A 95 4.26 -4.08 -29.05
C ILE A 95 3.18 -3.78 -30.09
N THR A 96 3.53 -3.93 -31.36
CA THR A 96 2.58 -3.74 -32.46
C THR A 96 1.63 -4.94 -32.58
N THR A 97 0.52 -4.79 -33.30
CA THR A 97 -0.42 -5.89 -33.60
C THR A 97 0.23 -7.06 -34.34
N SER A 98 1.38 -6.83 -34.99
CA SER A 98 2.19 -7.86 -35.64
C SER A 98 3.11 -8.64 -34.69
N GLY A 99 3.14 -8.27 -33.41
CA GLY A 99 4.06 -8.83 -32.40
C GLY A 99 5.47 -8.25 -32.44
N LYS A 100 5.75 -7.28 -33.33
CA LYS A 100 7.04 -6.57 -33.36
C LYS A 100 7.15 -5.63 -32.15
N GLU A 101 8.24 -5.77 -31.41
CA GLU A 101 8.65 -4.82 -30.36
C GLU A 101 9.27 -3.57 -31.00
N VAL A 102 8.83 -2.40 -30.53
CA VAL A 102 9.35 -1.09 -30.90
C VAL A 102 10.01 -0.51 -29.66
N GLU A 103 11.32 -0.27 -29.76
CA GLU A 103 12.08 0.43 -28.73
C GLU A 103 11.77 1.93 -28.81
N LEU A 104 11.67 2.55 -27.64
CA LEU A 104 11.39 3.98 -27.53
C LEU A 104 12.71 4.72 -27.38
N GLU A 105 13.01 5.58 -28.34
CA GLU A 105 14.15 6.49 -28.29
C GLU A 105 13.72 7.80 -27.64
N PHE A 106 14.58 8.36 -26.80
CA PHE A 106 14.36 9.61 -26.10
C PHE A 106 15.37 10.65 -26.59
N ASP A 107 14.93 11.90 -26.70
CA ASP A 107 15.82 13.02 -26.98
C ASP A 107 16.60 13.47 -25.71
N GLU A 108 17.45 14.49 -25.87
CA GLU A 108 18.24 15.05 -24.75
C GLU A 108 17.38 15.67 -23.63
N ASN A 109 16.11 15.98 -23.92
CA ASN A 109 15.14 16.51 -22.96
C ASN A 109 14.27 15.40 -22.33
N ASN A 110 14.58 14.13 -22.62
CA ASN A 110 13.84 12.96 -22.17
C ASN A 110 12.41 12.88 -22.75
N GLU A 111 12.18 13.50 -23.91
CA GLU A 111 10.95 13.41 -24.71
C GLU A 111 11.05 12.27 -25.72
N ILE A 112 9.92 11.60 -25.98
CA ILE A 112 9.86 10.49 -26.92
C ILE A 112 10.08 10.99 -28.35
N LEU A 113 11.04 10.41 -29.05
CA LEU A 113 11.16 10.55 -30.50
C LEU A 113 10.11 9.65 -31.16
N LEU A 114 9.25 10.22 -32.02
CA LEU A 114 8.20 9.46 -32.71
C LEU A 114 8.79 8.22 -33.40
N PRO A 115 8.45 6.99 -32.96
CA PRO A 115 8.88 5.80 -33.66
C PRO A 115 8.24 5.79 -35.04
N LYS A 116 9.04 5.56 -36.09
CA LYS A 116 8.56 5.61 -37.49
C LYS A 116 7.44 4.60 -37.76
N GLU A 117 7.32 3.54 -36.96
CA GLU A 117 6.24 2.56 -37.06
C GLU A 117 4.89 3.05 -36.51
N ILE A 118 4.88 4.07 -35.64
CA ILE A 118 3.66 4.57 -35.01
C ILE A 118 3.15 5.77 -35.80
N LYS A 119 2.14 5.53 -36.65
CA LYS A 119 1.46 6.58 -37.43
C LYS A 119 0.21 7.13 -36.77
N ASP A 120 -0.30 6.43 -35.75
CA ASP A 120 -1.50 6.82 -35.02
C ASP A 120 -1.17 7.92 -34.01
N HIS A 121 -1.76 9.10 -34.23
CA HIS A 121 -1.56 10.28 -33.41
C HIS A 121 -2.16 10.12 -32.00
N ASP A 122 -3.27 9.38 -31.87
CA ASP A 122 -3.93 9.15 -30.58
C ASP A 122 -3.09 8.20 -29.73
N PHE A 123 -2.57 7.14 -30.36
CA PHE A 123 -1.65 6.22 -29.70
C PHE A 123 -0.34 6.91 -29.29
N TYR A 124 0.20 7.80 -30.13
CA TYR A 124 1.36 8.61 -29.77
C TYR A 124 1.08 9.53 -28.56
N SER A 125 -0.09 10.18 -28.54
CA SER A 125 -0.49 11.05 -27.44
C SER A 125 -0.62 10.27 -26.12
N LEU A 126 -1.16 9.05 -26.17
CA LEU A 126 -1.22 8.13 -25.04
C LEU A 126 0.19 7.77 -24.53
N LEU A 127 1.10 7.37 -25.41
CA LEU A 127 2.49 7.03 -25.04
C LEU A 127 3.20 8.19 -24.36
N ARG A 128 3.01 9.40 -24.89
CA ARG A 128 3.58 10.63 -24.32
C ARG A 128 3.03 10.95 -22.93
N SER A 129 1.78 10.57 -22.66
CA SER A 129 1.16 10.71 -21.35
C SER A 129 1.71 9.69 -20.35
N GLU A 130 1.78 8.41 -20.73
CA GLU A 130 2.24 7.31 -19.85
C GLU A 130 3.71 7.44 -19.45
N LEU A 131 4.55 7.94 -20.36
CA LEU A 131 5.98 8.10 -20.11
C LEU A 131 6.35 9.38 -19.34
N GLY A 132 5.35 10.14 -18.89
CA GLY A 132 5.59 11.27 -17.97
C GLY A 132 6.29 12.47 -18.60
N SER A 133 6.32 12.57 -19.94
CA SER A 133 6.89 13.71 -20.68
C SER A 133 6.28 15.06 -20.25
N ARG A 134 5.03 15.05 -19.75
CA ARG A 134 4.45 16.22 -19.09
C ARG A 134 4.88 16.29 -17.63
N LYS A 135 5.92 17.08 -17.34
CA LYS A 135 6.05 17.73 -16.03
C LYS A 135 4.86 18.65 -15.88
N VAL A 136 3.82 18.20 -15.17
CA VAL A 136 2.72 19.08 -14.77
C VAL A 136 3.33 20.14 -13.88
N ASP A 137 3.26 21.40 -14.31
CA ASP A 137 3.68 22.52 -13.47
C ASP A 137 2.73 22.57 -12.27
N LYS A 138 3.25 22.18 -11.10
CA LYS A 138 2.49 22.15 -9.85
C LYS A 138 1.91 23.52 -9.48
N ALA A 139 2.45 24.60 -10.04
CA ALA A 139 1.96 25.95 -9.81
C ALA A 139 0.64 26.25 -10.54
N ILE A 140 0.29 25.49 -11.59
CA ILE A 140 -0.89 25.76 -12.41
C ILE A 140 -2.01 24.77 -12.03
N GLU A 141 -3.07 25.29 -11.42
CA GLU A 141 -4.26 24.49 -11.13
C GLU A 141 -4.86 23.93 -12.44
N PRO A 142 -5.09 22.61 -12.55
CA PRO A 142 -5.71 22.04 -13.74
C PRO A 142 -7.09 22.64 -14.02
N ALA A 143 -7.38 22.93 -15.30
CA ALA A 143 -8.62 23.61 -15.70
C ALA A 143 -9.91 22.91 -15.23
N HIS A 144 -9.88 21.58 -15.11
CA HIS A 144 -11.04 20.79 -14.66
C HIS A 144 -11.43 21.07 -13.19
N ILE A 145 -10.49 21.53 -12.35
CA ILE A 145 -10.75 21.82 -10.94
C ILE A 145 -11.72 23.00 -10.80
N LYS A 146 -11.51 24.07 -11.57
CA LYS A 146 -12.43 25.21 -11.58
C LYS A 146 -13.82 24.79 -12.06
N VAL A 147 -13.88 24.03 -13.16
CA VAL A 147 -15.13 23.57 -13.77
C VAL A 147 -15.92 22.68 -12.80
N MET A 148 -15.28 21.69 -12.17
CA MET A 148 -15.99 20.78 -11.27
C MET A 148 -16.58 21.49 -10.03
N LYS A 149 -15.88 22.53 -9.54
CA LYS A 149 -16.35 23.38 -8.43
C LYS A 149 -17.49 24.31 -8.86
N GLU A 150 -17.32 25.03 -9.97
CA GLU A 150 -18.29 26.01 -10.48
C GLU A 150 -19.63 25.37 -10.84
N PHE A 151 -19.61 24.15 -11.40
CA PHE A 151 -20.82 23.40 -11.72
C PHE A 151 -21.38 22.60 -10.54
N GLU A 152 -20.75 22.64 -9.36
CA GLU A 152 -21.11 21.84 -8.19
C GLU A 152 -21.22 20.34 -8.56
N LEU A 153 -20.17 19.81 -9.18
CA LEU A 153 -20.08 18.38 -9.50
C LEU A 153 -19.35 17.66 -8.36
N VAL A 154 -18.14 18.12 -8.09
CA VAL A 154 -17.18 17.52 -7.17
C VAL A 154 -16.34 18.63 -6.54
N ASP A 155 -16.02 18.50 -5.26
CA ASP A 155 -15.19 19.45 -4.54
C ASP A 155 -14.31 18.75 -3.50
N PHE A 156 -13.29 19.43 -3.02
CA PHE A 156 -12.44 18.94 -1.93
C PHE A 156 -13.18 19.03 -0.60
N ASP A 157 -12.89 18.10 0.32
CA ASP A 157 -13.41 18.17 1.69
C ASP A 157 -12.26 18.35 2.70
N PRO A 158 -12.19 19.50 3.41
CA PRO A 158 -11.11 19.78 4.35
C PRO A 158 -11.11 18.87 5.59
N ASN A 159 -12.18 18.10 5.82
CA ASN A 159 -12.28 17.16 6.94
C ASN A 159 -11.84 15.74 6.56
N THR A 160 -11.25 15.56 5.38
CA THR A 160 -10.80 14.27 4.86
C THR A 160 -9.32 14.34 4.47
N ASP A 161 -8.68 13.19 4.33
CA ASP A 161 -7.32 13.15 3.80
C ASP A 161 -7.29 13.61 2.34
N ALA A 162 -6.17 14.20 1.90
CA ALA A 162 -6.06 14.79 0.57
C ALA A 162 -6.39 13.77 -0.53
N GLY A 163 -7.13 14.22 -1.56
CA GLY A 163 -7.59 13.37 -2.67
C GLY A 163 -8.93 12.67 -2.45
N ASN A 164 -9.55 12.78 -1.27
CA ASN A 164 -10.91 12.32 -1.03
C ASN A 164 -11.91 13.45 -1.32
N PHE A 165 -12.76 13.24 -2.32
CA PHE A 165 -13.68 14.28 -2.79
C PHE A 165 -15.08 14.17 -2.19
N ARG A 166 -15.70 15.34 -1.97
CA ARG A 166 -17.14 15.49 -1.77
C ARG A 166 -17.82 15.55 -3.13
N TRP A 167 -18.83 14.70 -3.32
CA TRP A 167 -19.65 14.69 -4.53
C TRP A 167 -21.00 15.34 -4.27
N TYR A 168 -21.38 16.29 -5.11
CA TYR A 168 -22.69 16.92 -5.07
C TYR A 168 -23.69 16.16 -5.96
N THR A 169 -24.98 16.47 -5.82
CA THR A 169 -26.07 15.77 -6.53
C THR A 169 -25.83 15.61 -8.03
N LYS A 170 -25.41 16.68 -8.73
CA LYS A 170 -25.13 16.64 -10.18
C LYS A 170 -24.00 15.66 -10.49
N GLY A 171 -22.89 15.73 -9.74
CA GLY A 171 -21.76 14.81 -9.89
C GLY A 171 -22.14 13.36 -9.58
N VAL A 172 -22.91 13.11 -8.51
CA VAL A 172 -23.40 11.77 -8.15
C VAL A 172 -24.27 11.19 -9.27
N ILE A 173 -25.19 11.98 -9.82
CA ILE A 173 -26.04 11.54 -10.94
C ILE A 173 -25.17 11.19 -12.15
N MET A 174 -24.25 12.06 -12.55
CA MET A 174 -23.36 11.82 -13.69
C MET A 174 -22.52 10.55 -13.48
N LYS A 175 -21.90 10.40 -12.31
CA LYS A 175 -21.11 9.22 -11.94
C LYS A 175 -21.94 7.94 -12.04
N ASN A 176 -23.16 7.95 -11.51
CA ASN A 176 -24.05 6.79 -11.54
C ASN A 176 -24.54 6.46 -12.96
N LEU A 177 -24.85 7.46 -13.78
CA LEU A 177 -25.24 7.24 -15.17
C LEU A 177 -24.11 6.61 -15.99
N ILE A 178 -22.87 7.08 -15.80
CA ILE A 178 -21.68 6.51 -16.45
C ILE A 178 -21.47 5.07 -15.97
N LYS A 179 -21.53 4.84 -14.64
CA LYS A 179 -21.41 3.51 -14.05
C LYS A 179 -22.43 2.54 -14.65
N ASN A 180 -23.71 2.90 -14.63
CA ASN A 180 -24.78 2.05 -15.13
C ASN A 180 -24.59 1.76 -16.63
N PHE A 181 -24.24 2.76 -17.43
CA PHE A 181 -23.95 2.55 -18.85
C PHE A 181 -22.82 1.54 -19.08
N ILE A 182 -21.72 1.63 -18.31
CA ILE A 182 -20.60 0.70 -18.40
C ILE A 182 -21.03 -0.71 -17.97
N GLU A 183 -21.73 -0.82 -16.85
CA GLU A 183 -22.23 -2.10 -16.33
C GLU A 183 -23.17 -2.79 -17.31
N ASP A 184 -24.11 -2.06 -17.90
CA ASP A 184 -25.03 -2.59 -18.92
C ASP A 184 -24.23 -3.16 -20.10
N ARG A 185 -23.23 -2.44 -20.60
CA ARG A 185 -22.38 -2.92 -21.70
C ARG A 185 -21.54 -4.14 -21.31
N LEU A 186 -21.06 -4.21 -20.08
CA LEU A 186 -20.28 -5.34 -19.59
C LEU A 186 -21.14 -6.59 -19.37
N ILE A 187 -22.37 -6.42 -18.87
CA ILE A 187 -23.36 -7.48 -18.77
C ILE A 187 -23.71 -8.02 -20.16
N ASP A 188 -23.98 -7.14 -21.13
CA ASP A 188 -24.23 -7.51 -22.53
C ASP A 188 -23.04 -8.30 -23.11
N TYR A 189 -21.82 -8.01 -22.66
CA TYR A 189 -20.59 -8.69 -23.03
C TYR A 189 -20.34 -10.02 -22.27
N GLY A 190 -21.26 -10.41 -21.38
CA GLY A 190 -21.21 -11.65 -20.61
C GLY A 190 -20.35 -11.58 -19.35
N ALA A 191 -20.12 -10.39 -18.79
CA ALA A 191 -19.46 -10.23 -17.50
C ALA A 191 -20.42 -10.49 -16.33
N ILE A 192 -19.89 -11.11 -15.28
CA ILE A 192 -20.59 -11.27 -14.00
C ILE A 192 -20.17 -10.11 -13.11
N LEU A 193 -21.15 -9.42 -12.54
CA LEU A 193 -20.91 -8.37 -11.54
C LEU A 193 -20.57 -9.01 -10.19
N ILE A 194 -19.48 -8.56 -9.58
CA ILE A 194 -19.03 -8.98 -8.25
C ILE A 194 -18.71 -7.74 -7.42
N GLU A 195 -18.98 -7.82 -6.12
CA GLU A 195 -18.53 -6.83 -5.14
C GLU A 195 -17.77 -7.55 -4.04
N THR A 196 -16.54 -7.11 -3.78
CA THR A 196 -15.70 -7.64 -2.71
C THR A 196 -15.62 -6.65 -1.54
N PRO A 197 -15.29 -7.11 -0.32
CA PRO A 197 -15.14 -6.21 0.82
C PRO A 197 -14.12 -5.07 0.62
N ILE A 198 -14.35 -3.92 1.24
CA ILE A 198 -13.47 -2.73 1.12
C ILE A 198 -12.12 -2.85 1.84
N MET A 199 -11.99 -3.84 2.72
CA MET A 199 -10.82 -4.03 3.56
C MET A 199 -10.54 -5.51 3.75
N TYR A 200 -9.29 -5.85 3.98
CA TYR A 200 -8.90 -7.24 4.14
C TYR A 200 -7.94 -7.47 5.30
N THR A 201 -7.98 -8.71 5.83
CA THR A 201 -7.20 -9.11 6.99
C THR A 201 -5.74 -9.35 6.63
N VAL A 202 -4.84 -8.98 7.54
CA VAL A 202 -3.41 -9.31 7.44
C VAL A 202 -3.05 -10.68 8.02
N LYS A 203 -4.05 -11.44 8.50
CA LYS A 203 -3.87 -12.79 9.03
C LYS A 203 -3.64 -13.83 7.93
N ASN A 204 -4.14 -13.59 6.71
CA ASN A 204 -3.98 -14.49 5.56
C ASN A 204 -2.59 -14.27 4.93
N LYS A 205 -1.68 -15.24 5.10
CA LYS A 205 -0.30 -15.15 4.60
C LYS A 205 -0.21 -14.96 3.08
N LYS A 206 -1.13 -15.56 2.30
CA LYS A 206 -1.13 -15.42 0.83
C LYS A 206 -1.44 -13.99 0.42
N LEU A 207 -2.49 -13.43 1.01
CA LEU A 207 -2.91 -12.06 0.79
C LEU A 207 -1.82 -11.07 1.22
N THR A 208 -1.29 -11.23 2.43
CA THR A 208 -0.20 -10.39 2.95
C THR A 208 1.06 -10.45 2.07
N ALA A 209 1.41 -11.63 1.55
CA ALA A 209 2.56 -11.77 0.65
C ALA A 209 2.33 -11.08 -0.70
N GLN A 210 1.10 -11.11 -1.22
CA GLN A 210 0.76 -10.41 -2.47
C GLN A 210 0.76 -8.90 -2.26
N THR A 211 0.16 -8.41 -1.17
CA THR A 211 0.18 -7.00 -0.80
C THR A 211 1.60 -6.47 -0.59
N ALA A 212 2.49 -7.28 0.02
CA ALA A 212 3.89 -6.88 0.22
C ALA A 212 4.70 -6.69 -1.08
N ARG A 213 4.24 -7.23 -2.23
CA ARG A 213 4.87 -7.02 -3.54
C ARG A 213 4.55 -5.65 -4.14
N PHE A 214 3.47 -5.03 -3.68
CA PHE A 214 3.08 -3.68 -4.05
C PHE A 214 3.21 -2.82 -2.80
N PRO A 215 4.43 -2.35 -2.51
CA PRO A 215 4.74 -1.44 -1.42
C PRO A 215 4.04 -0.06 -1.59
N ALA A 216 2.74 -0.05 -1.80
CA ALA A 216 1.93 1.15 -1.81
C ALA A 216 1.81 1.68 -0.39
N ARG A 217 1.73 3.00 -0.27
CA ARG A 217 1.35 3.64 0.98
C ARG A 217 -0.13 3.33 1.20
N SER A 218 -0.43 2.34 2.03
CA SER A 218 -1.82 1.90 2.30
C SER A 218 -2.35 2.49 3.61
N TYR A 219 -3.66 2.68 3.68
CA TYR A 219 -4.36 3.01 4.92
C TYR A 219 -4.57 1.75 5.76
N TRP A 220 -4.38 1.91 7.07
CA TRP A 220 -4.60 0.86 8.05
C TRP A 220 -5.81 1.18 8.91
N VAL A 221 -6.66 0.18 9.13
CA VAL A 221 -7.82 0.27 10.02
C VAL A 221 -7.59 -0.65 11.21
N GLU A 222 -7.74 -0.10 12.41
CA GLU A 222 -7.61 -0.84 13.66
C GLU A 222 -9.00 -1.02 14.27
N SER A 223 -9.38 -2.27 14.53
CA SER A 223 -10.66 -2.63 15.13
C SER A 223 -10.40 -3.53 16.34
N GLY A 224 -10.42 -2.93 17.52
CA GLY A 224 -10.03 -3.59 18.76
C GLY A 224 -8.58 -4.08 18.72
N LYS A 225 -8.38 -5.40 18.77
CA LYS A 225 -7.04 -6.04 18.68
C LYS A 225 -6.64 -6.40 17.24
N ASP A 226 -7.57 -6.28 16.30
CA ASP A 226 -7.35 -6.67 14.91
C ASP A 226 -6.97 -5.48 14.04
N ARG A 227 -6.20 -5.77 12.99
CA ARG A 227 -5.77 -4.79 11.99
C ARG A 227 -6.18 -5.26 10.60
N TYR A 228 -6.63 -4.30 9.81
CA TYR A 228 -7.06 -4.47 8.44
C TYR A 228 -6.35 -3.44 7.56
N LEU A 229 -6.21 -3.79 6.29
CA LEU A 229 -5.80 -2.86 5.25
C LEU A 229 -7.05 -2.42 4.51
N LEU A 230 -7.22 -1.11 4.30
CA LEU A 230 -8.13 -0.65 3.26
C LEU A 230 -7.53 -1.07 1.91
N ARG A 231 -8.37 -1.64 1.06
CA ARG A 231 -7.91 -2.10 -0.25
C ARG A 231 -7.48 -0.92 -1.12
N TYR A 232 -6.50 -1.15 -1.98
CA TYR A 232 -6.00 -0.19 -2.98
C TYR A 232 -6.09 -0.71 -4.42
N ALA A 233 -6.57 -1.96 -4.54
CA ALA A 233 -7.07 -2.61 -5.75
C ALA A 233 -8.01 -3.75 -5.30
N SER A 234 -9.03 -4.09 -6.08
CA SER A 234 -9.93 -5.23 -5.83
C SER A 234 -9.29 -6.59 -6.16
N ASP A 235 -8.31 -6.61 -7.07
CA ASP A 235 -7.71 -7.83 -7.63
C ASP A 235 -7.33 -8.86 -6.56
N PHE A 236 -6.82 -8.43 -5.41
CA PHE A 236 -6.39 -9.31 -4.33
C PHE A 236 -7.53 -10.17 -3.78
N LEU A 237 -8.70 -9.57 -3.57
CA LEU A 237 -9.88 -10.27 -3.07
C LEU A 237 -10.56 -11.07 -4.18
N LEU A 238 -10.53 -10.58 -5.42
CA LEU A 238 -11.00 -11.32 -6.57
C LEU A 238 -10.17 -12.60 -6.78
N PHE A 239 -8.84 -12.53 -6.71
CA PHE A 239 -7.98 -13.72 -6.81
C PHE A 239 -8.22 -14.71 -5.67
N ASP A 240 -8.40 -14.24 -4.44
CA ASP A 240 -8.74 -15.11 -3.31
C ASP A 240 -10.09 -15.79 -3.55
N LEU A 241 -11.10 -15.04 -3.99
CA LEU A 241 -12.42 -15.56 -4.35
C LEU A 241 -12.34 -16.63 -5.45
N PHE A 242 -11.68 -16.33 -6.57
CA PHE A 242 -11.54 -17.30 -7.68
C PHE A 242 -10.74 -18.54 -7.27
N SER A 243 -9.76 -18.40 -6.39
CA SER A 243 -8.97 -19.54 -5.91
C SER A 243 -9.80 -20.57 -5.13
N GLN A 244 -10.99 -20.17 -4.65
CA GLN A 244 -11.93 -21.01 -3.93
C GLN A 244 -13.04 -21.58 -4.85
N MET A 245 -13.12 -21.12 -6.10
CA MET A 245 -14.13 -21.56 -7.05
C MET A 245 -13.75 -22.88 -7.74
N ASN A 246 -14.75 -23.74 -7.98
CA ASN A 246 -14.59 -24.93 -8.81
C ASN A 246 -14.82 -24.58 -10.29
N LEU A 247 -13.80 -24.04 -10.95
CA LEU A 247 -13.87 -23.64 -12.35
C LEU A 247 -13.61 -24.82 -13.30
N LYS A 248 -14.47 -24.98 -14.32
CA LYS A 248 -14.34 -25.96 -15.40
C LYS A 248 -14.00 -25.26 -16.72
N PRO A 249 -13.34 -25.94 -17.67
CA PRO A 249 -12.88 -25.32 -18.93
C PRO A 249 -13.99 -24.61 -19.73
N TYR A 250 -15.21 -25.12 -19.71
CA TYR A 250 -16.34 -24.52 -20.44
C TYR A 250 -16.87 -23.21 -19.84
N TYR A 251 -16.47 -22.84 -18.62
CA TYR A 251 -16.77 -21.51 -18.07
C TYR A 251 -15.89 -20.41 -18.67
N PHE A 252 -14.85 -20.77 -19.45
CA PHE A 252 -13.93 -19.81 -20.04
C PHE A 252 -14.35 -19.40 -21.45
N PRO A 253 -14.21 -18.10 -21.81
CA PRO A 253 -13.63 -17.02 -21.00
C PRO A 253 -14.56 -16.53 -19.88
N LEU A 254 -14.07 -16.59 -18.63
CA LEU A 254 -14.77 -16.06 -17.47
C LEU A 254 -14.50 -14.56 -17.38
N ARG A 255 -15.56 -13.76 -17.45
CA ARG A 255 -15.49 -12.30 -17.36
C ARG A 255 -16.12 -11.87 -16.05
N VAL A 256 -15.37 -11.12 -15.27
CA VAL A 256 -15.85 -10.56 -14.00
C VAL A 256 -15.56 -9.08 -13.97
N TYR A 257 -16.51 -8.33 -13.43
CA TYR A 257 -16.40 -6.91 -13.23
C TYR A 257 -16.79 -6.56 -11.80
N GLU A 258 -15.95 -5.76 -11.16
CA GLU A 258 -16.25 -5.09 -9.90
C GLU A 258 -16.14 -3.58 -10.13
N PHE A 259 -17.20 -2.84 -9.85
CA PHE A 259 -17.11 -1.38 -9.78
C PHE A 259 -16.48 -1.03 -8.43
N GLU A 260 -15.18 -0.74 -8.43
CA GLU A 260 -14.43 -0.33 -7.24
C GLU A 260 -14.91 1.04 -6.73
N GLN A 261 -15.93 1.04 -5.87
CA GLN A 261 -16.46 2.29 -5.34
C GLN A 261 -15.47 2.98 -4.38
N TYR A 262 -14.71 2.18 -3.61
CA TYR A 262 -13.78 2.66 -2.60
C TYR A 262 -12.47 1.88 -2.59
N ASP A 263 -11.43 2.53 -3.09
CA ASP A 263 -10.06 2.04 -3.07
C ASP A 263 -9.13 3.18 -2.63
N PHE A 264 -8.17 2.88 -1.76
CA PHE A 264 -7.43 3.88 -1.01
C PHE A 264 -5.92 3.71 -1.22
N ARG A 265 -5.31 4.70 -1.87
CA ARG A 265 -3.86 4.85 -1.93
C ARG A 265 -3.47 6.15 -1.28
N ARG A 266 -2.55 6.07 -0.32
CA ARG A 266 -2.03 7.24 0.39
C ARG A 266 -0.87 7.83 -0.43
N GLU A 267 -1.23 8.51 -1.50
CA GLU A 267 -0.24 9.09 -2.43
C GLU A 267 0.62 10.18 -1.78
N GLN A 268 1.72 10.55 -2.43
CA GLN A 268 2.47 11.74 -2.04
C GLN A 268 1.63 12.99 -2.33
N GLU A 269 1.58 13.92 -1.37
CA GLU A 269 0.99 15.24 -1.61
C GLU A 269 1.77 15.93 -2.75
N GLY A 270 1.02 16.28 -3.79
CA GLY A 270 1.51 16.93 -5.01
C GLY A 270 1.66 18.42 -4.82
#